data_AF-A0A1H1QXV5-F1
#
_entry.id   AF-A0A1H1QXV5-F1
#
_cell.length_a   1.000
_cell.length_b   1.000
_cell.length_c   1.000
_cell.angle_alpha   90.00
_cell.angle_beta   90.00
_cell.angle_gamma   90.00
#
_symmetry.space_group_name_H-M   'P 1'
#
loop_
_entity.id
_entity.type
_entity.pdbx_description
1 polymer ?
#
loop_
_entity_poly.entity_id
_entity_poly.type
_entity_poly.pdbx_seq_one_letter_code
_entity_poly.pdbx_strand_id
1 'polypeptide(L)'
;MSSTVRARAGRALDAVARARSRAAGPGQRTDARMDRLAARIDELEAEVQECRRLNRRLAELTDVVEELLLPLSQRDEAGAREHLDRYRAGL
;
A
#
# COMPACT_ATOMS: atom_id res chain seq x y z
N MET A 1 34.93 1.79 46.15
CA MET A 1 34.57 3.06 45.46
C MET A 1 33.87 2.88 44.10
N SER A 2 33.77 1.67 43.54
CA SER A 2 33.21 1.45 42.18
C SER A 2 31.67 1.38 42.08
N SER A 3 30.96 1.21 43.21
CA SER A 3 29.49 1.02 43.25
C SER A 3 28.71 2.35 43.19
N THR A 4 29.22 3.40 43.83
CA THR A 4 28.56 4.71 43.93
C THR A 4 28.59 5.48 42.60
N VAL A 5 29.64 5.33 41.80
CA VAL A 5 29.75 5.92 40.46
C VAL A 5 28.74 5.30 39.49
N ARG A 6 28.59 3.97 39.53
CA ARG A 6 27.61 3.23 38.71
C ARG A 6 26.17 3.60 39.07
N ALA A 7 25.86 3.73 40.36
CA ALA A 7 24.54 4.15 40.84
C ALA A 7 24.20 5.59 40.44
N ARG A 8 25.20 6.49 40.38
CA ARG A 8 24.99 7.89 39.96
C ARG A 8 24.79 8.01 38.44
N ALA A 9 25.50 7.20 37.66
CA ALA A 9 25.33 7.10 36.21
C ALA A 9 23.93 6.55 35.83
N GLY A 10 23.45 5.50 36.52
CA GLY A 10 22.10 4.96 36.30
C GLY A 10 21.00 5.99 36.54
N ARG A 11 21.09 6.75 37.64
CA ARG A 11 20.11 7.80 37.97
C ARG A 11 20.10 8.96 36.96
N ALA A 12 21.26 9.29 36.39
CA ALA A 12 21.37 10.33 35.37
C ALA A 12 20.71 9.88 34.05
N LEU A 13 20.92 8.63 33.63
CA LEU A 13 20.27 8.06 32.45
C LEU A 13 18.74 7.98 32.64
N ASP A 14 18.27 7.57 33.82
CA ASP A 14 16.84 7.55 34.13
C ASP A 14 16.22 8.95 34.13
N ALA A 15 16.95 9.96 34.60
CA ALA A 15 16.50 11.34 34.58
C ALA A 15 16.35 11.88 33.15
N VAL A 16 17.29 11.56 32.26
CA VAL A 16 17.23 11.92 30.83
C VAL A 16 16.08 11.20 30.14
N ALA A 17 15.88 9.90 30.41
CA ALA A 17 14.75 9.14 29.87
C ALA A 17 13.39 9.74 30.30
N ARG A 18 13.26 10.15 31.57
CA ARG A 18 12.07 10.84 32.10
C ARG A 18 11.88 12.25 31.55
N ALA A 19 12.96 12.98 31.30
CA ALA A 19 12.89 14.29 30.65
C ALA A 19 12.44 14.17 29.20
N ARG A 20 12.94 13.15 28.48
CA ARG A 20 12.53 12.84 27.11
C ARG A 20 11.07 12.38 27.03
N SER A 21 10.60 11.57 27.98
CA SER A 21 9.18 11.17 28.01
C SER A 21 8.24 12.32 28.39
N ARG A 22 8.71 13.30 29.17
CA ARG A 22 7.98 14.56 29.43
C ARG A 22 8.01 15.53 28.26
N ALA A 23 9.09 15.51 27.47
CA ALA A 23 9.23 16.26 26.22
C ALA A 23 8.45 15.66 25.05
N ALA A 24 7.81 14.49 25.23
CA ALA A 24 6.77 13.98 24.35
C ALA A 24 5.51 14.87 24.44
N GLY A 25 5.67 16.09 23.93
CA GLY A 25 4.66 17.12 23.93
C GLY A 25 3.57 16.87 22.88
N PRO A 26 2.69 17.85 22.68
CA PRO A 26 1.62 17.79 21.68
C PRO A 26 2.16 17.47 20.27
N GLY A 27 3.34 18.00 19.91
CA GLY A 27 3.99 17.78 18.61
C GLY A 27 4.24 16.30 18.30
N GLN A 28 4.81 15.55 19.24
CA GLN A 28 5.14 14.13 19.01
C GLN A 28 3.89 13.25 18.82
N ARG A 29 2.75 13.63 19.40
CA ARG A 29 1.46 12.96 19.17
C ARG A 29 0.88 13.30 17.80
N THR A 30 1.07 14.53 17.35
CA THR A 30 0.68 14.96 16.01
C THR A 30 1.53 14.24 14.96
N ASP A 31 2.85 14.17 15.16
CA ASP A 31 3.77 13.49 14.24
C ASP A 31 3.41 12.00 14.11
N ALA A 32 3.22 11.30 15.24
CA ALA A 32 2.80 9.90 15.23
C ALA A 32 1.43 9.68 14.56
N ARG A 33 0.52 10.66 14.66
CA ARG A 33 -0.77 10.62 13.96
C ARG A 33 -0.60 10.85 12.45
N MET A 34 0.26 11.78 12.06
CA MET A 34 0.56 12.04 10.65
C MET A 34 1.21 10.82 10.01
N ASP A 35 2.18 10.20 10.66
CA ASP A 35 2.84 8.97 10.19
C ASP A 35 1.83 7.83 9.99
N ARG A 36 0.91 7.66 10.94
CA ARG A 36 -0.16 6.65 10.82
C ARG A 36 -1.12 6.94 9.67
N LEU A 37 -1.44 8.20 9.42
CA LEU A 37 -2.31 8.59 8.31
C LEU A 37 -1.60 8.42 6.97
N ALA A 38 -0.32 8.79 6.88
CA ALA A 38 0.50 8.59 5.69
C ALA A 38 0.57 7.10 5.33
N ALA A 39 0.89 6.23 6.29
CA ALA A 39 0.92 4.78 6.06
C ALA A 39 -0.43 4.22 5.58
N ARG A 40 -1.54 4.74 6.13
CA ARG A 40 -2.88 4.34 5.69
C ARG A 40 -3.21 4.85 4.28
N ILE A 41 -2.76 6.05 3.93
CA ILE A 41 -2.93 6.58 2.57
C ILE A 41 -2.15 5.72 1.59
N ASP A 42 -0.90 5.36 1.90
CA ASP A 42 -0.08 4.50 1.04
C ASP A 42 -0.74 3.14 0.79
N GLU A 43 -1.31 2.52 1.83
CA GLU A 43 -2.06 1.27 1.74
C GLU A 43 -3.31 1.41 0.84
N LEU A 44 -4.11 2.46 1.05
CA LEU A 44 -5.30 2.73 0.25
C LEU A 44 -4.95 3.07 -1.21
N GLU A 45 -3.86 3.78 -1.44
CA GLU A 45 -3.38 4.08 -2.79
C GLU A 45 -2.96 2.80 -3.51
N ALA A 46 -2.27 1.88 -2.82
CA ALA A 46 -1.94 0.58 -3.38
C ALA A 46 -3.19 -0.22 -3.75
N GLU A 47 -4.20 -0.27 -2.87
CA GLU A 47 -5.49 -0.93 -3.13
C GLU A 47 -6.23 -0.32 -4.33
N VAL A 48 -6.22 1.01 -4.46
CA VAL A 48 -6.85 1.71 -5.59
C VAL A 48 -6.12 1.39 -6.91
N GLN A 49 -4.79 1.35 -6.90
CA GLN A 49 -4.04 0.97 -8.11
C GLN A 49 -4.34 -0.47 -8.53
N GLU A 50 -4.48 -1.38 -7.57
CA GLU A 50 -4.87 -2.76 -7.85
C GLU A 50 -6.31 -2.84 -8.41
N CYS A 51 -7.26 -2.13 -7.81
CA CYS A 51 -8.62 -2.02 -8.35
C CYS A 51 -8.63 -1.50 -9.79
N ARG A 52 -7.84 -0.47 -10.10
CA ARG A 52 -7.71 0.06 -11.47
C ARG A 52 -7.11 -0.96 -12.42
N ARG A 53 -6.12 -1.73 -11.98
CA ARG A 53 -5.52 -2.82 -12.77
C ARG A 53 -6.54 -3.91 -13.07
N LEU A 54 -7.30 -4.35 -12.06
CA LEU A 54 -8.35 -5.35 -12.22
C LEU A 54 -9.48 -4.88 -13.13
N ASN A 55 -9.93 -3.62 -13.00
CA ASN A 55 -10.96 -3.07 -13.87
C ASN A 55 -10.54 -3.02 -15.35
N ARG A 56 -9.27 -2.71 -15.64
CA ARG A 56 -8.76 -2.80 -17.02
C ARG A 56 -8.80 -4.23 -17.56
N ARG A 57 -8.39 -5.22 -16.76
CA ARG A 57 -8.45 -6.63 -17.15
C ARG A 57 -9.88 -7.13 -17.34
N LEU A 58 -10.80 -6.64 -16.51
CA LEU A 58 -12.22 -6.95 -16.66
C LEU A 58 -12.76 -6.38 -17.98
N ALA A 59 -12.42 -5.14 -18.32
CA ALA A 59 -12.81 -4.53 -19.60
C ALA A 59 -12.28 -5.34 -20.81
N GLU A 60 -11.01 -5.72 -20.78
CA GLU A 60 -10.41 -6.57 -21.82
C GLU A 60 -11.13 -7.93 -21.94
N LEU A 61 -11.49 -8.54 -20.81
CA LEU A 61 -12.24 -9.79 -20.80
C LEU A 61 -13.66 -9.61 -21.34
N THR A 62 -14.34 -8.50 -21.01
CA THR A 62 -15.67 -8.24 -21.53
C THR A 62 -15.67 -8.01 -23.03
N ASP A 63 -14.63 -7.38 -23.59
CA ASP A 63 -14.47 -7.23 -25.05
C ASP A 63 -14.38 -8.61 -25.73
N VAL A 64 -13.59 -9.54 -25.17
CA VAL A 64 -13.51 -10.92 -25.68
C VAL A 64 -14.87 -11.62 -25.59
N VAL A 65 -15.56 -11.49 -24.46
CA VAL A 65 -16.86 -12.14 -24.26
C VAL A 65 -17.90 -11.58 -25.23
N GLU A 66 -17.94 -10.26 -25.46
CA GLU A 66 -18.83 -9.62 -26.42
C GLU A 66 -18.64 -10.19 -27.83
N GLU A 67 -17.39 -10.32 -28.27
CA GLU A 67 -17.05 -10.91 -29.57
C GLU A 67 -17.45 -12.40 -29.66
N LEU A 68 -17.31 -13.15 -28.56
CA LEU A 68 -17.73 -14.55 -28.49
C LEU A 68 -19.26 -14.75 -28.45
N LEU A 69 -20.03 -13.71 -28.16
CA LEU A 69 -21.50 -13.76 -28.25
C LEU A 69 -22.01 -13.53 -29.67
N LEU A 70 -21.17 -13.03 -30.59
CA LEU A 70 -21.55 -12.88 -32.00
C LEU A 70 -21.70 -14.26 -32.67
N PRO A 71 -22.69 -14.43 -33.58
CA PRO A 71 -22.77 -15.60 -34.45
C PRO A 71 -21.48 -15.79 -35.25
N LEU A 72 -21.04 -17.03 -35.47
CA LEU A 72 -19.75 -17.32 -36.13
C LEU A 72 -19.57 -16.65 -37.50
N SER A 73 -20.67 -16.39 -38.22
CA SER A 73 -20.65 -15.69 -39.52
C SER A 73 -20.37 -14.19 -39.43
N GLN A 74 -20.45 -13.61 -38.23
CA GLN A 74 -20.30 -12.17 -37.96
C GLN A 74 -19.13 -11.87 -37.02
N ARG A 75 -18.52 -12.91 -36.44
CA ARG A 75 -17.42 -12.80 -35.50
C ARG A 75 -16.11 -12.45 -36.21
N ASP A 76 -15.44 -11.42 -35.71
CA ASP A 76 -14.05 -11.12 -36.01
C ASP A 76 -13.13 -12.03 -35.20
N GLU A 77 -12.84 -13.20 -35.77
CA GLU A 77 -11.91 -14.19 -35.22
C GLU A 77 -10.46 -13.68 -35.05
N ALA A 78 -10.08 -12.63 -35.78
CA ALA A 78 -8.76 -12.01 -35.66
C ALA A 78 -8.75 -11.02 -34.47
N GLY A 79 -9.74 -10.15 -34.37
CA GLY A 79 -9.93 -9.24 -33.24
C GLY A 79 -10.06 -10.01 -31.92
N ALA A 80 -10.88 -11.06 -31.87
CA ALA A 80 -11.03 -11.92 -30.68
C ALA A 80 -9.68 -12.49 -30.20
N ARG A 81 -8.83 -12.94 -31.12
CA ARG A 81 -7.49 -13.45 -30.80
C ARG A 81 -6.57 -12.36 -30.30
N GLU A 82 -6.60 -11.17 -30.89
CA GLU A 82 -5.83 -10.02 -30.41
C GLU A 82 -6.20 -9.65 -28.96
N HIS A 83 -7.50 -9.55 -28.65
CA HIS A 83 -7.96 -9.26 -27.30
C HIS A 83 -7.53 -10.34 -26.29
N LEU A 84 -7.62 -11.62 -26.68
CA LEU A 84 -7.15 -12.76 -25.88
C LEU A 84 -5.64 -12.71 -25.63
N ASP A 85 -4.85 -12.39 -26.66
CA ASP A 85 -3.40 -12.30 -26.54
C ASP A 85 -2.97 -11.11 -25.67
N ARG A 86 -3.67 -9.97 -25.78
CA ARG A 86 -3.47 -8.80 -24.91
C ARG A 86 -3.75 -9.14 -23.45
N TYR A 87 -4.85 -9.83 -23.17
CA TYR A 87 -5.18 -10.29 -21.81
C TYR A 87 -4.11 -11.24 -21.25
N ARG A 88 -3.61 -12.18 -22.07
CA ARG A 88 -2.58 -13.15 -21.68
C ARG A 88 -1.21 -12.50 -21.44
N ALA A 89 -0.84 -11.50 -22.25
CA ALA A 89 0.41 -10.77 -22.07
C ALA A 89 0.46 -9.95 -20.76
N GLY A 90 -0.71 -9.69 -20.16
CA GLY A 90 -0.85 -9.06 -18.84
C GLY A 90 -0.90 -10.03 -17.64
N LEU A 91 -0.66 -11.34 -17.85
CA LEU A 91 -0.45 -12.35 -16.78
C LEU A 91 1.01 -12.35 -16.31
#